data_AF-A0A417YSX1-F1
#
_entry.id   AF-A0A417YSX1-F1
#
_cell.length_a   1.000
_cell.length_b   1.000
_cell.length_c   1.000
_cell.angle_alpha   90.00
_cell.angle_beta   90.00
_cell.angle_gamma   90.00
#
_symmetry.space_group_name_H-M   'P 1'
#
loop_
_entity.id
_entity.type
_entity.pdbx_description
1 polymer ?
#
loop_
_entity_poly.entity_id
_entity_poly.type
_entity_poly.pdbx_seq_one_letter_code
_entity_poly.pdbx_strand_id
1 'polypeptide(L)'
;MLLQTEIERVNQITKEMEVTLPSAFHTFQAEDLLSIYKSLANVQTVVGASNDKISPFIYREKTEDLSREQLENAVASLLTQVILAGAKTDFAIDEARWYRTSDFADAMGVTLATVSNWIKDGRLIGVEKKGKGKHAQIPETATYFSVTREKFKVQEIMENFYKTINNYNELPAADENEEYERINAHFIKKYKGTFEETLGIKEQLDRQEARDRAEWEFVLKEMGKLDG
;
A
#
# COMPACT_ATOMS: atom_id res chain seq x y z
N MET A 1 -8.84 -18.44 -0.01
CA MET A 1 -9.99 -19.15 0.57
C MET A 1 -10.33 -18.63 1.97
N LEU A 2 -9.41 -18.61 2.95
CA LEU A 2 -9.66 -18.08 4.30
C LEU A 2 -10.16 -16.61 4.35
N LEU A 3 -9.59 -15.74 3.51
CA LEU A 3 -10.00 -14.33 3.41
C LEU A 3 -11.45 -14.12 2.96
N GLN A 4 -11.96 -15.02 2.12
CA GLN A 4 -13.28 -14.90 1.52
C GLN A 4 -14.38 -15.28 2.51
N THR A 5 -14.12 -16.33 3.30
CA THR A 5 -14.98 -16.77 4.41
C THR A 5 -15.09 -15.71 5.51
N GLU A 6 -14.01 -14.98 5.81
CA GLU A 6 -14.04 -13.96 6.87
C GLU A 6 -14.71 -12.66 6.40
N ILE A 7 -14.58 -12.30 5.12
CA ILE A 7 -15.34 -11.20 4.51
C ILE A 7 -16.85 -11.51 4.55
N GLU A 8 -17.24 -12.74 4.23
CA GLU A 8 -18.64 -13.19 4.31
C GLU A 8 -19.17 -13.12 5.75
N ARG A 9 -18.35 -13.48 6.74
CA ARG A 9 -18.70 -13.39 8.16
C ARG A 9 -18.88 -11.95 8.62
N VAL A 10 -17.99 -11.04 8.23
CA VAL A 10 -18.10 -9.60 8.57
C VAL A 10 -19.34 -9.00 7.91
N ASN A 11 -19.64 -9.34 6.66
CA ASN A 11 -20.84 -8.88 5.96
C ASN A 11 -22.12 -9.40 6.64
N GLN A 12 -22.11 -10.64 7.13
CA GLN A 12 -23.24 -11.22 7.87
C GLN A 12 -23.48 -10.50 9.21
N ILE A 13 -22.42 -10.25 9.99
CA ILE A 13 -22.50 -9.51 11.26
C ILE A 13 -23.00 -8.09 11.01
N THR A 14 -22.51 -7.42 9.97
CA THR A 14 -22.94 -6.06 9.58
C THR A 14 -24.45 -6.02 9.31
N LYS A 15 -24.95 -7.01 8.55
CA LYS A 15 -26.37 -7.11 8.21
C LYS A 15 -27.25 -7.40 9.43
N GLU A 16 -26.77 -8.21 10.37
CA GLU A 16 -27.48 -8.48 11.64
C GLU A 16 -27.54 -7.23 12.53
N MET A 17 -26.47 -6.44 12.55
CA MET A 17 -26.38 -5.18 13.30
C MET A 17 -27.29 -4.09 12.74
N GLU A 18 -27.40 -3.95 11.42
CA GLU A 18 -28.33 -3.01 10.77
C GLU A 18 -29.80 -3.26 11.16
N VAL A 19 -30.16 -4.51 11.44
CA VAL A 19 -31.52 -4.89 11.85
C VAL A 19 -31.73 -4.74 13.36
N THR A 20 -30.71 -5.02 14.18
CA THR A 20 -30.85 -5.05 15.65
C THR A 20 -30.62 -3.70 16.31
N LEU A 21 -29.68 -2.89 15.82
CA LEU A 21 -29.33 -1.60 16.43
C LEU A 21 -30.52 -0.61 16.52
N PRO A 22 -31.37 -0.43 15.50
CA PRO A 22 -32.52 0.48 15.59
C PRO A 22 -33.46 0.12 16.75
N SER A 23 -33.72 -1.17 16.97
CA SER A 23 -34.56 -1.62 18.08
C SER A 23 -33.92 -1.40 19.46
N ALA A 24 -32.59 -1.47 19.54
CA ALA A 24 -31.85 -1.19 20.77
C ALA A 24 -31.87 0.30 21.16
N PHE A 25 -32.11 1.20 20.20
CA PHE A 25 -32.17 2.65 20.46
C PHE A 25 -33.51 3.14 20.99
N HIS A 26 -34.54 2.28 21.06
CA HIS A 26 -35.87 2.69 21.50
C HIS A 26 -35.91 3.20 22.95
N THR A 27 -34.96 2.78 23.78
CA THR A 27 -34.81 3.20 25.18
C THR A 27 -34.07 4.52 25.37
N PHE A 28 -33.43 5.07 24.33
CA PHE A 28 -32.66 6.31 24.38
C PHE A 28 -33.53 7.51 24.00
N GLN A 29 -33.30 8.65 24.66
CA GLN A 29 -33.91 9.92 24.25
C GLN A 29 -33.15 10.51 23.06
N ALA A 30 -33.77 11.42 22.32
CA ALA A 30 -33.15 12.06 21.15
C ALA A 30 -31.85 12.80 21.50
N GLU A 31 -31.77 13.40 22.69
CA GLU A 31 -30.58 14.07 23.20
C GLU A 31 -29.42 13.09 23.44
N ASP A 32 -29.72 11.88 23.93
CA ASP A 32 -28.72 10.82 24.13
C ASP A 32 -28.16 10.35 22.78
N LEU A 33 -29.04 10.14 21.80
CA LEU A 33 -28.64 9.75 20.44
C LEU A 33 -27.78 10.81 19.76
N LEU A 34 -28.10 12.08 19.95
CA LEU A 34 -27.30 13.20 19.45
C LEU A 34 -25.90 13.26 20.09
N SER A 35 -25.81 12.99 21.40
CA SER A 35 -24.54 12.91 22.13
C SER A 35 -23.67 11.75 21.63
N ILE A 36 -24.28 10.57 21.44
CA ILE A 36 -23.62 9.39 20.87
C ILE A 36 -23.13 9.67 19.45
N TYR A 37 -23.98 10.26 18.61
CA TYR A 37 -23.63 10.67 17.25
C TYR A 37 -22.39 11.57 17.22
N LYS A 38 -22.38 12.65 18.02
CA LYS A 38 -21.24 13.59 18.12
C LYS A 38 -19.96 12.89 18.60
N SER A 39 -20.08 11.99 19.57
CA SER A 39 -18.95 11.22 20.11
C SER A 39 -18.36 10.28 19.05
N LEU A 40 -19.20 9.58 18.29
CA LEU A 40 -18.76 8.66 17.23
C LEU A 40 -18.16 9.39 16.03
N ALA A 41 -18.74 10.54 15.63
CA ALA A 41 -18.19 11.38 14.58
C ALA A 41 -16.76 11.86 14.93
N ASN A 42 -16.53 12.22 16.19
CA ASN A 42 -15.18 12.57 16.66
C ASN A 42 -14.22 11.37 16.58
N VAL A 43 -14.65 10.17 17.00
CA VAL A 43 -13.83 8.95 16.89
C VAL A 43 -13.47 8.66 15.43
N GLN A 44 -14.40 8.83 14.49
CA GLN A 44 -14.15 8.63 13.07
C GLN A 44 -13.05 9.57 12.52
N THR A 45 -13.03 10.84 12.95
CA THR A 45 -11.97 11.78 12.56
C THR A 45 -10.59 11.39 13.08
N VAL A 46 -10.51 10.76 14.26
CA VAL A 46 -9.26 10.30 14.87
C VAL A 46 -8.75 9.01 14.23
N VAL A 47 -9.65 8.14 13.77
CA VAL A 47 -9.31 6.81 13.21
C VAL A 47 -8.95 6.89 11.71
N GLY A 48 -9.09 8.04 11.05
CA GLY A 48 -8.62 8.24 9.66
C GLY A 48 -9.38 7.44 8.61
N ALA A 49 -10.58 6.93 8.93
CA ALA A 49 -11.46 6.29 7.97
C ALA A 49 -11.92 7.33 6.93
N SER A 50 -11.54 7.19 5.66
CA SER A 50 -11.79 8.21 4.63
C SER A 50 -13.29 8.52 4.50
N ASN A 51 -13.56 9.81 4.25
CA ASN A 51 -14.88 10.43 4.17
C ASN A 51 -15.74 9.96 2.98
N ASP A 52 -15.28 9.02 2.16
CA ASP A 52 -15.85 8.81 0.82
C ASP A 52 -17.17 8.00 0.80
N LYS A 53 -17.62 7.49 1.97
CA LYS A 53 -18.87 6.71 2.08
C LYS A 53 -19.81 7.15 3.20
N ILE A 54 -19.61 8.32 3.79
CA ILE A 54 -20.68 8.92 4.59
C ILE A 54 -21.67 9.48 3.59
N SER A 55 -22.89 8.93 3.58
CA SER A 55 -24.00 9.52 2.83
C SER A 55 -23.98 11.04 3.07
N PRO A 56 -23.97 11.90 2.03
CA PRO A 56 -23.85 13.36 2.15
C PRO A 56 -24.92 14.05 3.00
N PHE A 57 -25.82 13.28 3.60
CA PHE A 57 -27.03 13.71 4.26
C PHE A 57 -26.76 14.50 5.55
N ILE A 58 -25.74 14.16 6.34
CA ILE A 58 -25.60 14.72 7.70
C ILE A 58 -24.72 15.98 7.77
N TYR A 59 -23.90 16.25 6.76
CA TYR A 59 -23.06 17.46 6.75
C TYR A 59 -23.80 18.73 6.32
N ARG A 60 -25.06 18.63 5.86
CA ARG A 60 -25.85 19.77 5.35
C ARG A 60 -26.94 20.28 6.27
N GLU A 61 -27.46 19.45 7.17
CA GLU A 61 -28.48 19.84 8.15
C GLU A 61 -27.84 20.05 9.52
N LYS A 62 -28.31 21.03 10.30
CA LYS A 62 -27.89 21.11 11.71
C LYS A 62 -28.37 19.83 12.37
N THR A 63 -27.47 19.10 13.02
CA THR A 63 -27.78 17.84 13.72
C THR A 63 -28.90 17.96 14.77
N GLU A 64 -29.22 19.20 15.17
CA GLU A 64 -30.28 19.58 16.10
C GLU A 64 -31.69 19.56 15.46
N ASP A 65 -31.77 19.57 14.12
CA ASP A 65 -33.02 19.59 13.36
C ASP A 65 -33.44 18.18 12.88
N LEU A 66 -32.65 17.16 13.20
CA LEU A 66 -32.91 15.78 12.78
C LEU A 66 -34.07 15.17 13.56
N SER A 67 -34.95 14.47 12.84
CA SER A 67 -35.96 13.64 13.48
C SER A 67 -35.30 12.49 14.25
N ARG A 68 -36.02 11.93 15.24
CA ARG A 68 -35.54 10.77 15.99
C ARG A 68 -35.13 9.60 15.08
N GLU A 69 -35.95 9.30 14.09
CA GLU A 69 -35.67 8.23 13.12
C GLU A 69 -34.39 8.52 12.31
N GLN A 70 -34.17 9.78 11.92
CA GLN A 70 -32.95 10.19 11.24
C GLN A 70 -31.71 10.07 12.16
N LEU A 71 -31.83 10.42 13.44
CA LEU A 71 -30.77 10.24 14.44
C LEU A 71 -30.44 8.77 14.69
N GLU A 72 -31.45 7.90 14.82
CA GLU A 72 -31.27 6.46 15.01
C GLU A 72 -30.51 5.84 13.81
N ASN A 73 -30.92 6.19 12.59
CA ASN A 73 -30.25 5.73 11.37
C ASN A 73 -28.82 6.26 11.25
N ALA A 74 -28.59 7.52 11.65
CA ALA A 74 -27.27 8.14 11.64
C ALA A 74 -26.31 7.46 12.63
N VAL A 75 -26.76 7.22 13.87
CA VAL A 75 -25.98 6.54 14.91
C VAL A 75 -25.70 5.08 14.49
N ALA A 76 -26.69 4.37 13.96
CA ALA A 76 -26.50 3.01 13.46
C ALA A 76 -25.44 2.96 12.36
N SER A 77 -25.53 3.86 11.37
CA SER A 77 -24.56 3.93 10.27
C SER A 77 -23.14 4.23 10.76
N LEU A 78 -22.98 5.19 11.68
CA LEU A 78 -21.68 5.52 12.26
C LEU A 78 -21.11 4.38 13.11
N LEU A 79 -21.92 3.72 13.95
CA LEU A 79 -21.49 2.56 14.72
C LEU A 79 -21.01 1.44 13.81
N THR A 80 -21.77 1.13 12.76
CA THR A 80 -21.37 0.14 11.77
C THR A 80 -20.05 0.52 11.11
N GLN A 81 -19.84 1.80 10.76
CA GLN A 81 -18.57 2.25 10.19
C GLN A 81 -17.41 2.18 11.19
N VAL A 82 -17.61 2.58 12.45
CA VAL A 82 -16.60 2.50 13.52
C VAL A 82 -16.27 1.04 13.83
N ILE A 83 -17.24 0.14 13.79
CA ILE A 83 -17.03 -1.30 13.98
C ILE A 83 -16.41 -1.94 12.76
N LEU A 84 -16.69 -1.49 11.54
CA LEU A 84 -16.03 -1.98 10.33
C LEU A 84 -14.59 -1.45 10.23
N ALA A 85 -14.36 -0.19 10.58
CA ALA A 85 -13.02 0.36 10.74
C ALA A 85 -12.29 -0.37 11.86
N GLY A 86 -12.97 -0.57 12.99
CA GLY A 86 -12.58 -1.34 14.17
C GLY A 86 -12.20 -2.78 13.83
N ALA A 87 -13.02 -3.49 13.06
CA ALA A 87 -12.79 -4.86 12.62
C ALA A 87 -11.64 -4.91 11.61
N LYS A 88 -11.57 -3.96 10.67
CA LYS A 88 -10.40 -3.79 9.80
C LYS A 88 -9.13 -3.50 10.59
N THR A 89 -9.25 -2.82 11.73
CA THR A 89 -8.15 -2.56 12.66
C THR A 89 -7.92 -3.69 13.67
N ASP A 90 -8.89 -4.54 14.01
CA ASP A 90 -8.77 -5.73 14.86
C ASP A 90 -8.20 -6.90 14.06
N PHE A 91 -8.36 -6.90 12.73
CA PHE A 91 -7.48 -7.63 11.80
C PHE A 91 -6.09 -6.98 11.68
N ALA A 92 -5.87 -5.81 12.29
CA ALA A 92 -4.58 -5.12 12.38
C ALA A 92 -4.09 -4.92 13.83
N ILE A 93 -4.73 -5.57 14.83
CA ILE A 93 -4.17 -5.72 16.17
C ILE A 93 -3.38 -7.03 16.17
N ASP A 94 -2.07 -6.89 16.00
CA ASP A 94 -1.03 -7.88 16.30
C ASP A 94 -0.89 -9.15 15.41
N GLU A 95 -1.15 -9.05 14.10
CA GLU A 95 -0.30 -9.79 13.17
C GLU A 95 0.86 -8.88 12.75
N ALA A 96 1.98 -8.95 13.47
CA ALA A 96 3.26 -8.43 12.97
C ALA A 96 3.39 -8.88 11.52
N ARG A 97 3.38 -7.95 10.55
CA ARG A 97 3.38 -8.35 9.14
C ARG A 97 4.63 -9.18 8.86
N TRP A 98 4.45 -10.39 8.34
CA TRP A 98 5.55 -11.28 8.00
C TRP A 98 5.85 -11.18 6.51
N TYR A 99 7.06 -10.76 6.18
CA TYR A 99 7.56 -10.74 4.81
C TYR A 99 8.25 -12.06 4.48
N ARG A 100 8.07 -12.52 3.24
CA ARG A 100 8.87 -13.65 2.76
C ARG A 100 10.30 -13.19 2.54
N THR A 101 11.24 -14.11 2.71
CA THR A 101 12.66 -13.86 2.39
C THR A 101 12.84 -13.36 0.95
N SER A 102 12.01 -13.82 0.01
CA SER A 102 12.00 -13.36 -1.38
C SER A 102 11.60 -11.89 -1.50
N ASP A 103 10.48 -11.50 -0.89
CA ASP A 103 9.96 -10.13 -1.00
C ASP A 103 10.97 -9.12 -0.41
N PHE A 104 11.64 -9.49 0.68
CA PHE A 104 12.71 -8.68 1.27
C PHE A 104 13.97 -8.65 0.39
N ALA A 105 14.29 -9.74 -0.29
CA ALA A 105 15.43 -9.78 -1.23
C ALA A 105 15.20 -8.84 -2.41
N ASP A 106 13.97 -8.84 -2.96
CA ASP A 106 13.55 -7.94 -4.03
C ASP A 106 13.61 -6.47 -3.58
N ALA A 107 13.07 -6.16 -2.40
CA ALA A 107 13.12 -4.81 -1.83
C ALA A 107 14.55 -4.30 -1.63
N MET A 108 15.50 -5.19 -1.33
CA MET A 108 16.90 -4.88 -1.11
C MET A 108 17.75 -4.97 -2.39
N GLY A 109 17.19 -5.40 -3.52
CA GLY A 109 17.90 -5.60 -4.78
C GLY A 109 18.99 -6.68 -4.71
N VAL A 110 18.79 -7.73 -3.91
CA VAL A 110 19.76 -8.80 -3.69
C VAL A 110 19.15 -10.19 -3.91
N THR A 111 19.99 -11.23 -3.90
CA THR A 111 19.52 -12.61 -4.02
C THR A 111 19.02 -13.18 -2.69
N LEU A 112 18.11 -14.16 -2.73
CA LEU A 112 17.67 -14.89 -1.53
C LEU A 112 18.85 -15.50 -0.74
N ALA A 113 19.90 -15.95 -1.44
CA ALA A 113 21.11 -16.49 -0.82
C ALA A 113 21.83 -15.43 0.03
N THR A 114 21.85 -14.18 -0.43
CA THR A 114 22.43 -13.04 0.29
C THR A 114 21.66 -12.77 1.58
N VAL A 115 20.32 -12.71 1.52
CA VAL A 115 19.47 -12.53 2.71
C VAL A 115 19.65 -13.70 3.69
N SER A 116 19.73 -14.93 3.19
CA SER A 116 19.99 -16.11 4.02
C SER A 116 21.32 -16.02 4.77
N ASN A 117 22.36 -15.49 4.14
CA ASN A 117 23.65 -15.23 4.79
C ASN A 117 23.52 -14.11 5.84
N TRP A 118 22.83 -13.01 5.55
CA TRP A 118 22.60 -11.95 6.54
C TRP A 118 21.87 -12.42 7.79
N ILE A 119 20.91 -13.35 7.65
CA ILE A 119 20.24 -13.98 8.80
C ILE A 119 21.25 -14.81 9.62
N LYS A 120 22.14 -15.57 8.96
CA LYS A 120 23.18 -16.37 9.66
C LYS A 120 24.20 -15.48 10.35
N ASP A 121 24.58 -14.37 9.72
CA ASP A 121 25.58 -13.43 10.20
C ASP A 121 25.05 -12.48 11.29
N GLY A 122 23.76 -12.62 11.67
CA GLY A 122 23.13 -11.77 12.68
C GLY A 122 22.88 -10.33 12.23
N ARG A 123 23.00 -10.06 10.91
CA ARG A 123 22.69 -8.75 10.32
C ARG A 123 21.20 -8.49 10.22
N LEU A 124 20.37 -9.53 10.32
CA LEU A 124 18.91 -9.42 10.38
C LEU A 124 18.43 -10.00 11.72
N ILE A 125 18.03 -9.13 12.65
CA ILE A 125 17.63 -9.47 14.02
C ILE A 125 16.10 -9.54 14.13
N GLY A 126 15.60 -10.50 14.91
CA GLY A 126 14.16 -10.72 15.11
C GLY A 126 13.54 -11.71 14.13
N VAL A 127 14.36 -12.41 13.33
CA VAL A 127 13.89 -13.40 12.35
C VAL A 127 13.89 -14.80 12.96
N GLU A 128 12.74 -15.45 12.96
CA GLU A 128 12.62 -16.84 13.38
C GLU A 128 12.68 -17.80 12.19
N LYS A 129 13.60 -18.77 12.24
CA LYS A 129 13.57 -19.93 11.34
C LYS A 129 12.68 -21.01 11.95
N LYS A 130 11.53 -21.30 11.33
CA LYS A 130 10.63 -22.40 11.71
C LYS A 130 11.19 -23.80 11.35
N GLY A 131 12.43 -24.09 11.75
CA GLY A 131 13.07 -25.40 11.59
C GLY A 131 13.96 -25.57 10.33
N LYS A 132 14.68 -26.70 10.26
CA LYS A 132 15.54 -27.06 9.12
C LYS A 132 14.71 -27.24 7.84
N GLY A 133 15.13 -26.58 6.75
CA GLY A 133 14.52 -26.73 5.43
C GLY A 133 13.30 -25.84 5.14
N LYS A 134 12.85 -25.00 6.08
CA LYS A 134 11.78 -24.02 5.84
C LYS A 134 12.35 -22.64 5.52
N HIS A 135 11.70 -21.93 4.59
CA HIS A 135 12.01 -20.53 4.30
C HIS A 135 11.78 -19.67 5.55
N ALA A 136 12.70 -18.75 5.82
CA ALA A 136 12.57 -17.82 6.94
C ALA A 136 11.46 -16.80 6.65
N GLN A 137 10.66 -16.50 7.66
CA GLN A 137 9.69 -15.40 7.62
C GLN A 137 10.29 -14.24 8.42
N ILE A 138 10.29 -13.05 7.83
CA ILE A 138 10.90 -11.85 8.41
C ILE A 138 9.76 -10.99 8.95
N PRO A 139 9.63 -10.80 10.28
CA PRO A 139 8.60 -9.93 10.81
C PRO A 139 8.95 -8.47 10.50
N GLU A 140 7.95 -7.61 10.36
CA GLU A 140 8.14 -6.17 10.11
C GLU A 140 8.91 -5.46 11.21
N THR A 141 8.81 -5.98 12.44
CA THR A 141 9.54 -5.53 13.62
C THR A 141 11.02 -5.92 13.58
N ALA A 142 11.44 -6.75 12.63
CA ALA A 142 12.84 -7.10 12.45
C ALA A 142 13.70 -5.88 12.12
N THR A 143 14.97 -5.99 12.50
CA THR A 143 15.97 -4.96 12.29
C THR A 143 17.04 -5.47 11.35
N TYR A 144 17.36 -4.69 10.32
CA TYR A 144 18.50 -4.91 9.43
C TYR A 144 19.68 -4.00 9.78
N PHE A 145 20.89 -4.56 9.73
CA PHE A 145 22.16 -3.84 9.85
C PHE A 145 22.89 -3.81 8.50
N SER A 146 23.17 -2.60 8.02
CA SER A 146 23.97 -2.38 6.83
C SER A 146 25.44 -2.77 7.06
N VAL A 147 26.24 -2.75 5.99
CA VAL A 147 27.69 -2.98 6.07
C VAL A 147 28.38 -1.90 6.92
N THR A 148 27.83 -0.69 6.94
CA THR A 148 28.27 0.45 7.78
C THR A 148 27.75 0.37 9.22
N ARG A 149 27.01 -0.70 9.58
CA ARG A 149 26.33 -0.90 10.88
C ARG A 149 25.21 0.10 11.19
N GLU A 150 24.69 0.77 10.17
CA GLU A 150 23.47 1.55 10.33
C GLU A 150 22.28 0.61 10.50
N LYS A 151 21.33 1.06 11.32
CA LYS A 151 20.15 0.28 11.73
C LYS A 151 18.94 0.73 10.92
N PHE A 152 18.28 -0.22 10.27
CA PHE A 152 17.05 0.01 9.52
C PHE A 152 15.94 -0.92 10.03
N LYS A 153 14.71 -0.41 10.11
CA LYS A 153 13.55 -1.26 10.35
C LYS A 153 13.13 -1.95 9.05
N VAL A 154 12.81 -3.24 9.12
CA VAL A 154 12.32 -3.97 7.94
C VAL A 154 11.02 -3.37 7.42
N GLN A 155 10.11 -2.95 8.31
CA GLN A 155 8.90 -2.21 7.94
C GLN A 155 9.18 -1.03 7.00
N GLU A 156 10.14 -0.16 7.35
CA GLU A 156 10.45 1.05 6.57
C GLU A 156 11.01 0.70 5.19
N ILE A 157 11.86 -0.32 5.10
CA ILE A 157 12.40 -0.84 3.83
C ILE A 157 11.25 -1.32 2.93
N MET A 158 10.35 -2.14 3.49
CA MET A 158 9.25 -2.73 2.74
C MET A 158 8.20 -1.69 2.34
N GLU A 159 7.86 -0.74 3.21
CA GLU A 159 6.94 0.35 2.89
C GLU A 159 7.46 1.22 1.74
N ASN A 160 8.75 1.54 1.74
CA ASN A 160 9.37 2.29 0.63
C ASN A 160 9.31 1.49 -0.67
N PHE A 161 9.62 0.19 -0.62
CA PHE A 161 9.51 -0.69 -1.79
C PHE A 161 8.09 -0.77 -2.35
N TYR A 162 7.08 -0.97 -1.50
CA TYR A 162 5.68 -1.01 -1.93
C TYR A 162 5.17 0.35 -2.40
N LYS A 163 5.62 1.47 -1.82
CA LYS A 163 5.34 2.80 -2.37
C LYS A 163 5.93 2.96 -3.76
N THR A 164 7.15 2.50 -4.00
CA THR A 164 7.76 2.53 -5.33
C THR A 164 6.99 1.66 -6.33
N ILE A 165 6.59 0.45 -5.95
CA ILE A 165 5.79 -0.44 -6.80
C ILE A 165 4.39 0.11 -7.05
N ASN A 166 3.71 0.62 -6.02
CA ASN A 166 2.37 1.18 -6.16
C ASN A 166 2.38 2.49 -6.93
N ASN A 167 3.39 3.34 -6.77
CA ASN A 167 3.58 4.50 -7.64
C ASN A 167 3.88 4.08 -9.10
N TYR A 168 4.46 2.90 -9.31
CA TYR A 168 4.60 2.30 -10.65
C TYR A 168 3.27 1.73 -11.18
N ASN A 169 2.42 1.19 -10.30
CA ASN A 169 1.14 0.55 -10.66
C ASN A 169 -0.08 1.51 -10.67
N GLU A 170 0.02 2.69 -10.04
CA GLU A 170 -0.99 3.76 -10.01
C GLU A 170 -0.73 4.84 -11.06
N LEU A 171 0.37 4.75 -11.81
CA LEU A 171 0.36 5.35 -13.13
C LEU A 171 -0.77 4.64 -13.89
N PRO A 172 -1.78 5.34 -14.43
CA PRO A 172 -2.60 4.72 -15.47
C PRO A 172 -1.58 4.15 -16.46
N ALA A 173 -1.75 2.91 -16.93
CA ALA A 173 -0.86 2.32 -17.92
C ALA A 173 -0.57 3.42 -18.95
N ALA A 174 0.57 4.09 -18.78
CA ALA A 174 1.06 5.02 -19.77
C ALA A 174 1.26 4.04 -20.90
N ASP A 175 0.52 4.23 -21.99
CA ASP A 175 0.71 3.47 -23.21
C ASP A 175 2.22 3.19 -23.29
N GLU A 176 2.66 1.92 -23.28
CA GLU A 176 4.09 1.61 -23.08
C GLU A 176 4.97 2.47 -24.02
N ASN A 177 4.38 2.84 -25.18
CA ASN A 177 4.84 3.87 -26.09
C ASN A 177 5.12 5.26 -25.47
N GLU A 178 4.22 5.84 -24.67
CA GLU A 178 4.45 7.09 -23.94
C GLU A 178 5.66 7.00 -22.98
N GLU A 179 5.86 5.87 -22.30
CA GLU A 179 7.04 5.68 -21.45
C GLU A 179 8.32 5.61 -22.28
N TYR A 180 8.31 4.84 -23.37
CA TYR A 180 9.42 4.78 -24.31
C TYR A 180 9.71 6.14 -24.97
N GLU A 181 8.68 6.92 -25.32
CA GLU A 181 8.85 8.29 -25.85
C GLU A 181 9.49 9.23 -24.81
N ARG A 182 9.13 9.12 -23.52
CA ARG A 182 9.78 9.91 -22.46
C ARG A 182 11.25 9.53 -22.29
N ILE A 183 11.57 8.24 -22.31
CA ILE A 183 12.96 7.76 -22.17
C ILE A 183 13.78 8.18 -23.40
N ASN A 184 13.22 8.04 -24.61
CA ASN A 184 13.83 8.52 -25.84
C ASN A 184 14.09 10.05 -25.80
N ALA A 185 13.09 10.84 -25.38
CA ALA A 185 13.23 12.29 -25.23
C ALA A 185 14.30 12.69 -24.19
N HIS A 186 14.44 11.92 -23.10
CA HIS A 186 15.51 12.11 -22.13
C HIS A 186 16.89 11.97 -22.78
N PHE A 187 17.11 10.90 -23.57
CA PHE A 187 18.38 10.67 -24.22
C PHE A 187 18.68 11.69 -25.34
N ILE A 188 17.69 12.06 -26.16
CA ILE A 188 17.83 13.14 -27.16
C ILE A 188 18.30 14.44 -26.49
N LYS A 189 17.68 14.78 -25.36
CA LYS A 189 18.06 15.99 -24.60
C LYS A 189 19.47 15.88 -24.01
N LYS A 190 19.84 14.71 -23.49
CA LYS A 190 21.15 14.45 -22.86
C LYS A 190 22.29 14.51 -23.87
N TYR A 191 22.13 13.88 -25.03
CA TYR A 191 23.16 13.75 -26.06
C TYR A 191 23.06 14.79 -27.18
N LYS A 192 22.00 15.61 -27.17
CA LYS A 192 21.76 16.73 -28.11
C LYS A 192 21.70 16.30 -29.59
N GLY A 193 21.10 15.14 -29.85
CA GLY A 193 20.94 14.57 -31.20
C GLY A 193 20.15 13.27 -31.14
N THR A 194 19.88 12.64 -32.29
CA THR A 194 19.27 11.31 -32.31
C THR A 194 20.28 10.24 -31.90
N PHE A 195 19.80 9.00 -31.72
CA PHE A 195 20.68 7.88 -31.39
C PHE A 195 21.75 7.67 -32.47
N GLU A 196 21.34 7.67 -33.73
CA GLU A 196 22.20 7.47 -34.91
C GLU A 196 23.23 8.59 -35.08
N GLU A 197 22.90 9.81 -34.66
CA GLU A 197 23.81 10.95 -34.75
C GLU A 197 24.80 11.01 -33.58
N THR A 198 24.55 10.25 -32.50
CA THR A 198 25.28 10.36 -31.23
C THR A 198 25.91 9.03 -30.82
N LEU A 199 25.28 8.27 -29.93
CA LEU A 199 25.81 7.03 -29.38
C LEU A 199 25.84 5.87 -30.39
N GLY A 200 24.99 5.90 -31.42
CA GLY A 200 24.90 4.88 -32.46
C GLY A 200 26.14 4.80 -33.35
N ILE A 201 26.83 5.93 -33.56
CA ILE A 201 28.05 6.02 -34.39
C ILE A 201 29.34 6.11 -33.57
N LYS A 202 29.24 6.24 -32.24
CA LYS A 202 30.41 6.45 -31.38
C LYS A 202 31.10 5.11 -31.09
N GLU A 203 32.32 4.96 -31.58
CA GLU A 203 33.12 3.73 -31.40
C GLU A 203 33.72 3.57 -30.00
N GLN A 204 34.08 4.69 -29.36
CA GLN A 204 34.66 4.70 -28.02
C GLN A 204 33.67 5.28 -27.01
N LEU A 205 33.06 4.38 -26.24
CA LEU A 205 32.11 4.71 -25.19
C LEU A 205 32.79 4.58 -23.83
N ASP A 206 32.56 5.55 -22.95
CA ASP A 206 32.84 5.32 -21.54
C ASP A 206 31.81 4.34 -20.93
N ARG A 207 32.04 3.93 -19.68
CA ARG A 207 31.19 2.96 -19.00
C ARG A 207 29.72 3.41 -18.88
N GLN A 208 29.50 4.70 -18.70
CA GLN A 208 28.16 5.26 -18.58
C GLN A 208 27.49 5.33 -19.94
N GLU A 209 28.21 5.80 -20.96
CA GLU A 209 27.73 5.87 -22.34
C GLU A 209 27.42 4.49 -22.93
N ALA A 210 28.19 3.46 -22.57
CA ALA A 210 27.90 2.09 -22.99
C ALA A 210 26.59 1.55 -22.41
N ARG A 211 26.29 1.90 -21.15
CA ARG A 211 25.02 1.55 -20.51
C ARG A 211 23.87 2.34 -21.15
N ASP A 212 24.06 3.64 -21.30
CA ASP A 212 23.04 4.53 -21.88
C ASP A 212 22.74 4.14 -23.34
N ARG A 213 23.75 3.72 -24.10
CA ARG A 213 23.58 3.17 -25.44
C ARG A 213 22.70 1.92 -25.45
N ALA A 214 23.00 0.93 -24.60
CA ALA A 214 22.24 -0.31 -24.54
C ALA A 214 20.77 -0.08 -24.13
N GLU A 215 20.55 0.86 -23.20
CA GLU A 215 19.22 1.26 -22.76
C GLU A 215 18.45 2.00 -23.86
N TRP A 216 19.11 2.92 -24.59
CA TRP A 216 18.48 3.65 -25.69
C TRP A 216 18.19 2.73 -26.90
N GLU A 217 19.08 1.81 -27.24
CA GLU A 217 18.86 0.78 -28.27
C GLU A 217 17.64 -0.09 -27.96
N PHE A 218 17.50 -0.53 -26.71
CA PHE A 218 16.34 -1.30 -26.25
C PHE A 218 15.04 -0.52 -26.44
N VAL A 219 15.00 0.73 -25.97
CA VAL A 219 13.82 1.60 -26.08
C VAL A 219 13.43 1.81 -27.55
N LEU A 220 14.39 2.10 -28.43
CA LEU A 220 14.10 2.31 -29.85
C LEU A 220 13.60 1.04 -30.56
N LYS A 221 14.09 -0.13 -30.15
CA LYS A 221 13.64 -1.42 -30.67
C LYS A 221 12.20 -1.72 -30.28
N GLU A 222 11.84 -1.51 -29.01
CA GLU A 222 10.46 -1.70 -28.54
C GLU A 222 9.48 -0.73 -29.21
N MET A 223 9.94 0.47 -29.57
CA MET A 223 9.16 1.45 -30.35
C MET A 223 9.07 1.13 -31.85
N GLY A 224 9.77 0.11 -32.35
CA GLY A 224 9.88 -0.17 -33.79
C GLY A 224 10.60 0.92 -34.59
N LYS A 225 11.46 1.71 -33.94
CA LYS A 225 12.24 2.82 -34.53
C LYS A 225 13.67 2.43 -34.89
N LEU A 226 14.10 1.22 -34.52
CA LEU A 226 15.40 0.65 -34.87
C LEU A 226 15.16 -0.70 -35.56
N ASP A 227 15.54 -0.81 -36.84
CA ASP A 227 15.56 -2.09 -37.53
C ASP A 227 16.73 -2.93 -36.99
N GLY A 228 16.43 -4.18 -36.63
CA GLY A 228 17.41 -5.14 -36.06
C GLY A 228 18.37 -5.74 -37.08
#